data_AF-A0A512PDI3-F1
#
_entry.id   AF-A0A512PDI3-F1
#
_cell.length_a   1.000
_cell.length_b   1.000
_cell.length_c   1.000
_cell.angle_alpha   90.00
_cell.angle_beta   90.00
_cell.angle_gamma   90.00
#
_symmetry.space_group_name_H-M   'P 1'
#
loop_
_entity.id
_entity.type
_entity.pdbx_description
1 polymer ?
#
loop_
_entity_poly.entity_id
_entity_poly.type
_entity_poly.pdbx_seq_one_letter_code
_entity_poly.pdbx_strand_id
1 'polypeptide(L)'
;MSTATETAPPATDTPPAATAPSVRARSGATRFLTSPMAVVSLVLLAAFVVVAVVGPTVWGDAASATRPDAVLLPASGDHWFGTDALGRDIFARVMVATRLSLVMALSATAAGAVAGVLLGGLPVAFGARVQRAASAVITTWLAFPVLLVAMLVVILLDAGTVTAVIALAVTMTPSFARLTQTLAARVGGSEYLAAARLLGISRTRQLTRYVVPNIAEPVIVNVTLSIGGGLLALSSLSFLGVGVQPPDFDWGRLLSDGFDQVYTSSAAALGPGAVIILAGLTFGMLGESMAAHLRGGRTRSVGRGGPGALAVAPMPVALAEPVVGALLEVRGLRVTFPGPHGPRAVVRGVDLVLMPGEIVGVVGESGSGKSVTMTAIAGLADPTAHVHADRMLLRGEDLLALSPRDRSAALRAIGMVFQDSLTALNPALRVGTQLAEVPRAARVAGTARPSRRAAHQTAVAALGAVQITDPERRARQFPHEFSGGMRQRALIAMAQMSGPPLLVADEPTTALDVTVQRQVLTLLRRQCAENGQTAVVVSHDIAVLGELCERLVVMYQGEVVDAFPTADLRTPERLAHPYSRALVRALPDLSTDVTQPLATVEALLVAPGSGPEDRPEDRPEEEVA
;
A
#
# COMPACT_ATOMS: atom_id res chain seq x y z
N MET A 1 41.01 -70.96 -29.65
CA MET A 1 42.15 -70.44 -28.87
C MET A 1 41.95 -68.94 -28.69
N SER A 2 42.19 -68.50 -27.46
CA SER A 2 41.96 -67.16 -26.89
C SER A 2 42.32 -65.99 -27.81
N THR A 3 41.49 -64.94 -27.79
CA THR A 3 41.94 -63.57 -27.48
C THR A 3 40.71 -62.67 -27.27
N ALA A 4 40.67 -62.06 -26.09
CA ALA A 4 39.69 -61.06 -25.70
C ALA A 4 39.96 -59.74 -26.43
N THR A 5 38.90 -59.04 -26.81
CA THR A 5 38.94 -57.59 -27.02
C THR A 5 37.70 -56.99 -26.40
N GLU A 6 37.99 -56.05 -25.51
CA GLU A 6 37.14 -55.24 -24.68
C GLU A 6 36.23 -54.33 -25.54
N THR A 7 34.92 -54.39 -25.31
CA THR A 7 33.93 -53.48 -25.92
C THR A 7 33.14 -52.78 -24.82
N ALA A 8 33.13 -51.45 -24.90
CA ALA A 8 32.45 -50.51 -24.02
C ALA A 8 30.93 -50.76 -23.87
N PRO A 9 30.30 -50.34 -22.76
CA PRO A 9 28.85 -50.48 -22.57
C PRO A 9 28.05 -49.48 -23.44
N PRO A 10 26.80 -49.82 -23.81
CA PRO A 10 25.98 -49.04 -24.72
C PRO A 10 25.38 -47.79 -24.06
N ALA A 11 25.17 -46.76 -24.89
CA ALA A 11 24.49 -45.52 -24.54
C ALA A 11 23.07 -45.79 -24.01
N THR A 12 22.75 -45.25 -22.85
CA THR A 12 21.39 -45.26 -22.29
C THR A 12 20.54 -44.19 -22.96
N ASP A 13 19.47 -44.65 -23.61
CA ASP A 13 18.38 -43.84 -24.14
C ASP A 13 17.82 -42.90 -23.06
N THR A 14 17.90 -41.60 -23.33
CA THR A 14 17.22 -40.58 -22.52
C THR A 14 15.80 -40.43 -23.06
N PRO A 15 14.73 -40.62 -22.25
CA PRO A 15 13.37 -40.43 -22.74
C PRO A 15 13.09 -38.94 -23.02
N PRO A 16 12.26 -38.61 -24.02
CA PRO A 16 11.97 -37.22 -24.36
C PRO A 16 11.23 -36.53 -23.20
N ALA A 17 11.71 -35.33 -22.85
CA ALA A 17 11.13 -34.49 -21.81
C ALA A 17 9.64 -34.23 -22.10
N ALA A 18 8.78 -34.67 -21.18
CA ALA A 18 7.37 -34.32 -21.17
C ALA A 18 7.22 -32.79 -21.05
N THR A 19 6.68 -32.15 -22.08
CA THR A 19 6.31 -30.75 -22.07
C THR A 19 5.21 -30.52 -21.04
N ALA A 20 5.56 -29.86 -19.93
CA ALA A 20 4.58 -29.40 -18.94
C ALA A 20 3.54 -28.46 -19.62
N PRO A 21 2.24 -28.58 -19.30
CA PRO A 21 1.22 -27.72 -19.89
C PRO A 21 1.47 -26.27 -19.45
N SER A 22 1.62 -25.38 -20.43
CA SER A 22 1.69 -23.94 -20.20
C SER A 22 0.38 -23.45 -19.57
N VAL A 23 0.36 -23.25 -18.25
CA VAL A 23 -0.74 -22.56 -17.59
C VAL A 23 -0.70 -21.09 -18.04
N ARG A 24 -1.45 -20.78 -19.11
CA ARG A 24 -1.72 -19.40 -19.51
C ARG A 24 -2.34 -18.68 -18.32
N ALA A 25 -1.59 -17.76 -17.72
CA ALA A 25 -2.11 -16.84 -16.73
C ALA A 25 -3.25 -16.03 -17.36
N ARG A 26 -4.49 -16.46 -17.12
CA ARG A 26 -5.70 -15.74 -17.48
C ARG A 26 -5.61 -14.33 -16.88
N SER A 27 -5.64 -13.31 -17.75
CA SER A 27 -5.58 -11.89 -17.38
C SER A 27 -6.56 -11.53 -16.25
N GLY A 28 -6.25 -10.53 -15.42
CA GLY A 28 -7.13 -10.11 -14.31
C GLY A 28 -8.58 -9.85 -14.74
N ALA A 29 -8.78 -9.30 -15.94
CA ALA A 29 -10.10 -9.11 -16.55
C ALA A 29 -10.87 -10.43 -16.71
N THR A 30 -10.21 -11.50 -17.14
CA THR A 30 -10.84 -12.83 -17.26
C THR A 30 -11.16 -13.48 -15.91
N ARG A 31 -10.54 -13.09 -14.79
CA ARG A 31 -10.94 -13.55 -13.45
C ARG A 31 -12.13 -12.77 -12.88
N PHE A 32 -12.23 -11.48 -13.19
CA PHE A 32 -13.41 -10.67 -12.84
C PHE A 32 -14.66 -11.16 -13.59
N LEU A 33 -14.53 -11.40 -14.90
CA LEU A 33 -15.62 -11.91 -15.75
C LEU A 33 -16.01 -13.37 -15.48
N THR A 34 -15.27 -14.11 -14.65
CA THR A 34 -15.65 -15.47 -14.23
C THR A 34 -16.42 -15.51 -12.92
N SER A 35 -16.58 -14.37 -12.23
CA SER A 35 -17.40 -14.31 -11.01
C SER A 35 -18.89 -14.22 -11.39
N PRO A 36 -19.77 -15.11 -10.90
CA PRO A 36 -21.19 -15.10 -11.26
C PRO A 36 -21.88 -13.80 -10.84
N MET A 37 -21.50 -13.21 -9.70
CA MET A 37 -22.04 -11.92 -9.25
C MET A 37 -21.61 -10.74 -10.14
N ALA A 38 -20.37 -10.75 -10.65
CA ALA A 38 -19.88 -9.71 -11.56
C ALA A 38 -20.61 -9.78 -12.92
N VAL A 39 -20.85 -10.99 -13.45
CA VAL A 39 -21.57 -11.15 -14.72
C VAL A 39 -23.02 -10.69 -14.59
N VAL A 40 -23.72 -11.12 -13.53
CA VAL A 40 -25.12 -10.74 -13.31
C VAL A 40 -25.26 -9.22 -13.17
N SER A 41 -24.42 -8.58 -12.35
CA SER A 41 -24.45 -7.12 -12.18
C SER A 41 -24.13 -6.36 -13.46
N LEU A 42 -23.19 -6.85 -14.29
CA LEU A 42 -22.86 -6.21 -15.57
C LEU A 42 -24.01 -6.31 -16.58
N VAL A 43 -24.70 -7.45 -16.64
CA VAL A 43 -25.85 -7.67 -17.52
C VAL A 43 -27.02 -6.78 -17.11
N LEU A 44 -27.34 -6.73 -15.80
CA LEU A 44 -28.39 -5.84 -15.29
C LEU A 44 -28.06 -4.37 -15.54
N LEU A 45 -26.80 -3.95 -15.32
CA LEU A 45 -26.37 -2.59 -15.63
C LEU A 45 -26.53 -2.27 -17.11
N ALA A 46 -26.14 -3.19 -18.01
CA ALA A 46 -26.32 -3.02 -19.44
C ALA A 46 -27.80 -2.86 -19.81
N ALA A 47 -28.69 -3.65 -19.20
CA ALA A 47 -30.14 -3.52 -19.40
C ALA A 47 -30.64 -2.12 -18.95
N PHE A 48 -30.23 -1.64 -17.77
CA PHE A 48 -30.57 -0.30 -17.30
C PHE A 48 -30.07 0.80 -18.23
N VAL A 49 -28.84 0.69 -18.74
CA VAL A 49 -28.28 1.65 -19.70
C VAL A 49 -29.07 1.65 -21.01
N VAL A 50 -29.42 0.47 -21.52
CA VAL A 50 -30.26 0.36 -22.73
C VAL A 50 -31.62 1.02 -22.52
N VAL A 51 -32.30 0.73 -21.40
CA VAL A 51 -33.58 1.37 -21.08
C VAL A 51 -33.44 2.88 -20.89
N ALA A 52 -32.37 3.36 -20.25
CA ALA A 52 -32.14 4.79 -20.07
C ALA A 52 -31.92 5.55 -21.39
N VAL A 53 -31.28 4.92 -22.37
CA VAL A 53 -30.96 5.53 -23.68
C VAL A 53 -32.14 5.42 -24.64
N VAL A 54 -32.71 4.22 -24.77
CA VAL A 54 -33.75 3.89 -25.77
C VAL A 54 -35.15 4.18 -25.22
N GLY A 55 -35.34 4.13 -23.91
CA GLY A 55 -36.66 4.22 -23.28
C GLY A 55 -37.42 5.51 -23.60
N PRO A 56 -36.81 6.71 -23.52
CA PRO A 56 -37.46 7.95 -23.92
C PRO A 56 -37.92 7.95 -25.38
N THR A 57 -37.20 7.29 -26.29
CA THR A 57 -37.58 7.22 -27.71
C THR A 57 -38.69 6.22 -28.01
N VAL A 58 -38.79 5.14 -27.22
CA VAL A 58 -39.78 4.07 -27.44
C VAL A 58 -41.07 4.33 -26.69
N TRP A 59 -40.99 4.82 -25.45
CA TRP A 59 -42.13 4.99 -24.55
C TRP A 59 -42.46 6.46 -24.25
N GLY A 60 -41.71 7.43 -24.77
CA GLY A 60 -41.88 8.86 -24.47
C GLY A 60 -43.30 9.38 -24.76
N ASP A 61 -43.84 9.04 -25.92
CA ASP A 61 -45.18 9.47 -26.33
C ASP A 61 -46.25 8.82 -25.42
N ALA A 62 -46.16 7.52 -25.18
CA ALA A 62 -47.09 6.80 -24.30
C ALA A 62 -47.01 7.25 -22.83
N ALA A 63 -45.83 7.66 -22.36
CA ALA A 63 -45.59 8.11 -21.00
C ALA A 63 -46.18 9.51 -20.71
N SER A 64 -46.32 10.35 -21.75
CA SER A 64 -46.80 11.74 -21.64
C SER A 64 -48.23 11.94 -22.16
N ALA A 65 -48.73 11.04 -23.01
CA ALA A 65 -50.08 11.12 -23.59
C ALA A 65 -51.18 11.00 -22.53
N THR A 66 -51.93 12.09 -22.35
CA THR A 66 -53.11 12.15 -21.46
C THR A 66 -54.32 11.54 -22.17
N ARG A 67 -54.96 10.54 -21.56
CA ARG A 67 -56.11 9.81 -22.13
C ARG A 67 -57.30 9.82 -21.16
N PRO A 68 -58.28 10.72 -21.35
CA PRO A 68 -59.43 10.84 -20.43
C PRO A 68 -60.30 9.58 -20.34
N ASP A 69 -60.28 8.74 -21.36
CA ASP A 69 -61.00 7.45 -21.46
C ASP A 69 -60.29 6.30 -20.73
N ALA A 70 -59.04 6.49 -20.34
CA ALA A 70 -58.20 5.46 -19.73
C ALA A 70 -57.71 5.84 -18.33
N VAL A 71 -58.50 6.61 -17.56
CA VAL A 71 -58.11 7.09 -16.23
C VAL A 71 -58.24 5.98 -15.18
N LEU A 72 -57.19 5.77 -14.37
CA LEU A 72 -57.17 4.81 -13.24
C LEU A 72 -57.54 3.36 -13.60
N LEU A 73 -57.25 2.93 -14.82
CA LEU A 73 -57.39 1.52 -15.22
C LEU A 73 -56.42 0.63 -14.44
N PRO A 74 -56.87 -0.57 -14.02
CA PRO A 74 -56.02 -1.57 -13.39
C PRO A 74 -55.04 -2.18 -14.39
N ALA A 75 -54.10 -2.97 -13.90
CA ALA A 75 -53.16 -3.72 -14.74
C ALA A 75 -53.89 -4.64 -15.73
N SER A 76 -53.50 -4.56 -17.00
CA SER A 76 -54.08 -5.31 -18.13
C SER A 76 -53.01 -5.62 -19.18
N GLY A 77 -53.36 -6.40 -20.21
CA GLY A 77 -52.44 -6.73 -21.31
C GLY A 77 -51.94 -5.50 -22.08
N ASP A 78 -52.78 -4.47 -22.18
CA ASP A 78 -52.46 -3.21 -22.86
C ASP A 78 -51.76 -2.21 -21.92
N HIS A 79 -52.00 -2.31 -20.61
CA HIS A 79 -51.42 -1.46 -19.57
C HIS A 79 -50.83 -2.30 -18.44
N TRP A 80 -49.58 -2.70 -18.55
CA TRP A 80 -48.97 -3.71 -17.65
C TRP A 80 -48.97 -3.32 -16.18
N PHE A 81 -48.82 -2.02 -15.87
CA PHE A 81 -48.93 -1.47 -14.51
C PHE A 81 -50.20 -0.63 -14.30
N GLY A 82 -51.13 -0.66 -15.26
CA GLY A 82 -52.28 0.22 -15.28
C GLY A 82 -51.94 1.66 -15.70
N THR A 83 -52.86 2.57 -15.44
CA THR A 83 -52.79 3.98 -15.84
C THR A 83 -52.98 4.91 -14.66
N ASP A 84 -52.38 6.10 -14.71
CA ASP A 84 -52.49 7.09 -13.64
C ASP A 84 -53.81 7.91 -13.68
N ALA A 85 -53.92 8.90 -12.80
CA ALA A 85 -55.08 9.79 -12.70
C ALA A 85 -55.32 10.66 -13.96
N LEU A 86 -54.36 10.73 -14.88
CA LEU A 86 -54.47 11.41 -16.18
C LEU A 86 -54.56 10.41 -17.36
N GLY A 87 -54.70 9.12 -17.08
CA GLY A 87 -54.77 8.05 -18.07
C GLY A 87 -53.47 7.73 -18.80
N ARG A 88 -52.33 8.19 -18.26
CA ARG A 88 -50.99 7.90 -18.79
C ARG A 88 -50.55 6.51 -18.35
N ASP A 89 -49.87 5.78 -19.24
CA ASP A 89 -49.41 4.41 -18.96
C ASP A 89 -48.27 4.39 -17.94
N ILE A 90 -48.46 3.70 -16.80
CA ILE A 90 -47.49 3.71 -15.70
C ILE A 90 -46.23 2.94 -16.07
N PHE A 91 -46.32 1.86 -16.86
CA PHE A 91 -45.17 1.10 -17.32
C PHE A 91 -44.28 1.95 -18.22
N ALA A 92 -44.87 2.61 -19.22
CA ALA A 92 -44.18 3.54 -20.11
C ALA A 92 -43.48 4.65 -19.29
N ARG A 93 -44.16 5.20 -18.28
CA ARG A 93 -43.58 6.20 -17.38
C ARG A 93 -42.40 5.66 -16.58
N VAL A 94 -42.48 4.44 -16.03
CA VAL A 94 -41.36 3.81 -15.32
C VAL A 94 -40.15 3.62 -16.23
N MET A 95 -40.37 3.19 -17.48
CA MET A 95 -39.29 3.00 -18.46
C MET A 95 -38.62 4.33 -18.82
N VAL A 96 -39.40 5.39 -19.08
CA VAL A 96 -38.87 6.74 -19.38
C VAL A 96 -38.17 7.35 -18.17
N ALA A 97 -38.72 7.19 -16.96
CA ALA A 97 -38.16 7.70 -15.71
C ALA A 97 -36.76 7.14 -15.40
N THR A 98 -36.43 5.96 -15.92
CA THR A 98 -35.11 5.31 -15.77
C THR A 98 -33.96 6.25 -16.12
N ARG A 99 -34.11 7.03 -17.20
CA ARG A 99 -33.07 7.98 -17.61
C ARG A 99 -32.84 9.06 -16.56
N LEU A 100 -33.92 9.71 -16.10
CA LEU A 100 -33.83 10.81 -15.17
C LEU A 100 -33.30 10.33 -13.81
N SER A 101 -33.84 9.22 -13.29
CA SER A 101 -33.42 8.63 -12.01
C SER A 101 -31.93 8.26 -12.00
N LEU A 102 -31.42 7.62 -13.07
CA LEU A 102 -30.02 7.25 -13.15
C LEU A 102 -29.10 8.47 -13.32
N VAL A 103 -29.47 9.44 -14.16
CA VAL A 103 -28.69 10.67 -14.37
C VAL A 103 -28.58 11.46 -13.07
N MET A 104 -29.67 11.61 -12.32
CA MET A 104 -29.65 12.31 -11.03
C MET A 104 -28.76 11.59 -10.01
N ALA A 105 -28.90 10.27 -9.86
CA ALA A 105 -28.09 9.49 -8.91
C ALA A 105 -26.60 9.56 -9.25
N LEU A 106 -26.23 9.33 -10.53
CA LEU A 106 -24.85 9.41 -10.99
C LEU A 106 -24.26 10.81 -10.80
N SER A 107 -25.02 11.86 -11.13
CA SER A 107 -24.57 13.25 -11.02
C SER A 107 -24.38 13.66 -9.56
N ALA A 108 -25.33 13.30 -8.68
CA ALA A 108 -25.25 13.60 -7.25
C ALA A 108 -24.07 12.88 -6.59
N THR A 109 -23.89 11.59 -6.88
CA THR A 109 -22.75 10.82 -6.35
C THR A 109 -21.43 11.35 -6.88
N ALA A 110 -21.33 11.68 -8.17
CA ALA A 110 -20.12 12.25 -8.75
C ALA A 110 -19.77 13.62 -8.12
N ALA A 111 -20.75 14.52 -7.99
CA ALA A 111 -20.55 15.82 -7.37
C ALA A 111 -20.17 15.70 -5.88
N GLY A 112 -20.85 14.83 -5.13
CA GLY A 112 -20.54 14.57 -3.72
C GLY A 112 -19.17 13.92 -3.52
N ALA A 113 -18.78 13.00 -4.41
CA ALA A 113 -17.44 12.40 -4.39
C ALA A 113 -16.35 13.42 -4.69
N VAL A 114 -16.53 14.27 -5.70
CA VAL A 114 -15.56 15.34 -6.02
C VAL A 114 -15.44 16.32 -4.85
N ALA A 115 -16.56 16.82 -4.33
CA ALA A 115 -16.55 17.72 -3.18
C ALA A 115 -15.92 17.07 -1.94
N GLY A 116 -16.24 15.81 -1.68
CA GLY A 116 -15.70 15.05 -0.55
C GLY A 116 -14.20 14.77 -0.67
N VAL A 117 -13.73 14.37 -1.85
CA VAL A 117 -12.28 14.16 -2.09
C VAL A 117 -11.51 15.47 -1.95
N LEU A 118 -12.06 16.58 -2.43
CA LEU A 118 -11.45 17.90 -2.23
C LEU A 118 -11.40 18.27 -0.75
N LEU A 119 -12.52 18.16 -0.04
CA LEU A 119 -12.64 18.49 1.39
C LEU A 119 -11.74 17.60 2.27
N GLY A 120 -11.73 16.29 2.03
CA GLY A 120 -10.92 15.31 2.75
C GLY A 120 -9.42 15.35 2.40
N GLY A 121 -9.07 15.96 1.26
CA GLY A 121 -7.69 16.21 0.85
C GLY A 121 -7.07 17.48 1.44
N LEU A 122 -7.89 18.45 1.90
CA LEU A 122 -7.41 19.69 2.52
C LEU A 122 -6.46 19.47 3.70
N PRO A 123 -6.70 18.54 4.64
CA PRO A 123 -5.77 18.25 5.74
C PRO A 123 -4.35 17.91 5.30
N VAL A 124 -4.18 17.26 4.14
CA VAL A 124 -2.86 16.92 3.59
C VAL A 124 -2.21 18.13 2.90
N ALA A 125 -3.02 18.99 2.29
CA ALA A 125 -2.54 20.21 1.65
C ALA A 125 -2.17 21.33 2.65
N PHE A 126 -2.74 21.33 3.85
CA PHE A 126 -2.62 22.42 4.82
C PHE A 126 -2.10 21.95 6.19
N GLY A 127 -1.79 22.87 7.12
CA GLY A 127 -1.16 22.54 8.40
C GLY A 127 -2.10 21.89 9.44
N ALA A 128 -1.55 21.44 10.57
CA ALA A 128 -2.27 20.73 11.63
C ALA A 128 -3.52 21.46 12.20
N ARG A 129 -3.56 22.80 12.10
CA ARG A 129 -4.74 23.59 12.49
C ARG A 129 -5.92 23.39 11.53
N VAL A 130 -5.64 23.39 10.22
CA VAL A 130 -6.65 23.17 9.18
C VAL A 130 -7.14 21.72 9.22
N GLN A 131 -6.25 20.76 9.49
CA GLN A 131 -6.65 19.37 9.68
C GLN A 131 -7.65 19.21 10.84
N ARG A 132 -7.40 19.84 11.99
CA ARG A 132 -8.33 19.81 13.13
C ARG A 132 -9.67 20.46 12.80
N ALA A 133 -9.65 21.64 12.19
CA ALA A 133 -10.86 22.35 11.80
C ALA A 133 -11.70 21.55 10.78
N ALA A 134 -11.06 21.03 9.72
CA ALA A 134 -11.73 20.23 8.70
C ALA A 134 -12.32 18.93 9.29
N SER A 135 -11.58 18.25 10.17
CA SER A 135 -12.07 17.06 10.86
C SER A 135 -13.29 17.36 11.73
N ALA A 136 -13.28 18.49 12.45
CA ALA A 136 -14.41 18.93 13.27
C ALA A 136 -15.64 19.19 12.41
N VAL A 137 -15.50 19.95 11.31
CA VAL A 137 -16.60 20.21 10.36
C VAL A 137 -17.18 18.91 9.81
N ILE A 138 -16.33 17.99 9.32
CA ILE A 138 -16.80 16.70 8.77
C ILE A 138 -17.52 15.88 9.84
N THR A 139 -16.99 15.84 11.07
CA THR A 139 -17.58 15.06 12.17
C THR A 139 -18.91 15.62 12.62
N THR A 140 -19.02 16.96 12.75
CA THR A 140 -20.28 17.64 13.03
C THR A 140 -21.30 17.40 11.92
N TRP A 141 -20.88 17.44 10.66
CA TRP A 141 -21.77 17.21 9.53
C TRP A 141 -22.31 15.79 9.49
N LEU A 142 -21.49 14.79 9.78
CA LEU A 142 -21.92 13.38 9.87
C LEU A 142 -22.92 13.10 10.99
N ALA A 143 -23.05 14.00 11.98
CA ALA A 143 -24.01 13.84 13.06
C ALA A 143 -25.46 14.07 12.60
N PHE A 144 -25.66 14.75 11.47
CA PHE A 144 -27.00 15.02 10.93
C PHE A 144 -27.47 13.87 10.02
N PRO A 145 -28.72 13.40 10.17
CA PRO A 145 -29.28 12.40 9.27
C PRO A 145 -29.31 12.87 7.81
N VAL A 146 -28.85 12.00 6.91
CA VAL A 146 -28.72 12.25 5.46
C VAL A 146 -29.99 12.88 4.86
N LEU A 147 -31.15 12.25 5.10
CA LEU A 147 -32.40 12.70 4.51
C LEU A 147 -32.84 14.09 5.02
N LEU A 148 -32.58 14.40 6.30
CA LEU A 148 -32.95 15.70 6.87
C LEU A 148 -32.12 16.83 6.28
N VAL A 149 -30.81 16.62 6.10
CA VAL A 149 -29.94 17.61 5.45
C VAL A 149 -30.36 17.80 3.99
N ALA A 150 -30.61 16.71 3.27
CA ALA A 150 -31.07 16.78 1.89
C ALA A 150 -32.39 17.55 1.78
N MET A 151 -33.37 17.23 2.63
CA MET A 151 -34.67 17.90 2.64
C MET A 151 -34.55 19.40 2.98
N LEU A 152 -33.73 19.75 3.97
CA LEU A 152 -33.44 21.14 4.31
C LEU A 152 -32.85 21.92 3.13
N VAL A 153 -31.87 21.33 2.43
CA VAL A 153 -31.23 21.97 1.27
C VAL A 153 -32.23 22.18 0.15
N VAL A 154 -33.11 21.21 -0.13
CA VAL A 154 -34.11 21.39 -1.19
C VAL A 154 -35.18 22.40 -0.80
N ILE A 155 -35.65 22.40 0.45
CA ILE A 155 -36.60 23.41 0.95
C ILE A 155 -36.00 24.82 0.84
N LEU A 156 -34.70 24.98 1.09
CA LEU A 156 -34.01 26.27 1.01
C LEU A 156 -33.78 26.76 -0.42
N LEU A 157 -33.59 25.85 -1.37
CA LEU A 157 -33.24 26.16 -2.77
C LEU A 157 -34.42 26.03 -3.75
N ASP A 158 -35.63 25.82 -3.23
CA ASP A 158 -36.83 25.41 -3.94
C ASP A 158 -36.78 23.98 -4.52
N ALA A 159 -37.93 23.30 -4.51
CA ALA A 159 -38.05 21.92 -4.96
C ALA A 159 -37.85 21.77 -6.47
N GLY A 160 -37.05 20.78 -6.87
CA GLY A 160 -36.77 20.51 -8.27
C GLY A 160 -35.66 19.49 -8.50
N THR A 161 -35.49 19.09 -9.77
CA THR A 161 -34.52 18.07 -10.20
C THR A 161 -33.08 18.47 -9.86
N VAL A 162 -32.69 19.70 -10.17
CA VAL A 162 -31.31 20.19 -9.95
C VAL A 162 -31.03 20.35 -8.45
N THR A 163 -31.99 20.88 -7.69
CA THR A 163 -31.84 21.12 -6.26
C THR A 163 -31.81 19.82 -5.47
N ALA A 164 -32.58 18.80 -5.88
CA ALA A 164 -32.48 17.44 -5.34
C ALA A 164 -31.09 16.81 -5.57
N VAL A 165 -30.50 16.99 -6.76
CA VAL A 165 -29.13 16.53 -7.06
C VAL A 165 -28.11 17.25 -6.20
N ILE A 166 -28.21 18.57 -6.05
CA ILE A 166 -27.31 19.37 -5.19
C ILE A 166 -27.45 18.94 -3.74
N ALA A 167 -28.68 18.81 -3.24
CA ALA A 167 -28.97 18.40 -1.87
C ALA A 167 -28.38 17.03 -1.53
N LEU A 168 -28.51 16.05 -2.45
CA LEU A 168 -27.91 14.75 -2.25
C LEU A 168 -26.37 14.82 -2.33
N ALA A 169 -25.80 15.56 -3.28
CA ALA A 169 -24.34 15.73 -3.40
C ALA A 169 -23.73 16.33 -2.13
N VAL A 170 -24.34 17.40 -1.60
CA VAL A 170 -23.99 18.06 -0.34
C VAL A 170 -24.04 17.04 0.80
N THR A 171 -25.10 16.23 0.86
CA THR A 171 -25.26 15.21 1.90
C THR A 171 -24.25 14.06 1.82
N MET A 172 -23.82 13.64 0.62
CA MET A 172 -22.81 12.57 0.45
C MET A 172 -21.37 13.06 0.66
N THR A 173 -21.12 14.37 0.53
CA THR A 173 -19.81 15.01 0.70
C THR A 173 -19.07 14.58 1.97
N PRO A 174 -19.66 14.64 3.19
CA PRO A 174 -18.93 14.29 4.41
C PRO A 174 -18.47 12.83 4.48
N SER A 175 -19.23 11.89 3.92
CA SER A 175 -18.85 10.46 3.86
C SER A 175 -17.62 10.25 2.99
N PHE A 176 -17.58 10.87 1.80
CA PHE A 176 -16.40 10.83 0.94
C PHE A 176 -15.21 11.59 1.53
N ALA A 177 -15.46 12.70 2.22
CA ALA A 177 -14.41 13.46 2.90
C ALA A 177 -13.75 12.66 4.01
N ARG A 178 -14.53 11.97 4.85
CA ARG A 178 -14.05 11.08 5.91
C ARG A 178 -13.20 9.93 5.36
N LEU A 179 -13.69 9.26 4.31
CA LEU A 179 -12.96 8.17 3.64
C LEU A 179 -11.63 8.68 3.07
N THR A 180 -11.68 9.79 2.33
CA THR A 180 -10.50 10.41 1.72
C THR A 180 -9.49 10.77 2.79
N GLN A 181 -9.93 11.40 3.88
CA GLN A 181 -9.07 11.77 4.99
C GLN A 181 -8.38 10.56 5.62
N THR A 182 -9.12 9.46 5.82
CA THR A 182 -8.59 8.23 6.42
C THR A 182 -7.52 7.59 5.52
N LEU A 183 -7.81 7.47 4.22
CA LEU A 183 -6.87 6.89 3.26
C LEU A 183 -5.66 7.81 3.02
N ALA A 184 -5.90 9.12 2.93
CA ALA A 184 -4.86 10.11 2.77
C ALA A 184 -3.94 10.20 3.99
N ALA A 185 -4.44 9.95 5.20
CA ALA A 185 -3.62 9.85 6.41
C ALA A 185 -2.71 8.61 6.38
N ARG A 186 -3.21 7.45 5.93
CA ARG A 186 -2.39 6.24 5.75
C ARG A 186 -1.27 6.46 4.72
N VAL A 187 -1.60 7.08 3.60
CA VAL A 187 -0.61 7.47 2.58
C VAL A 187 0.30 8.59 3.09
N GLY A 188 -0.21 9.47 3.95
CA GLY A 188 0.50 10.61 4.53
C GLY A 188 1.74 10.23 5.34
N GLY A 189 1.72 9.06 5.97
CA GLY A 189 2.85 8.48 6.71
C GLY A 189 3.88 7.76 5.83
N SER A 190 3.68 7.69 4.51
CA SER A 190 4.61 6.99 3.62
C SER A 190 5.93 7.74 3.44
N GLU A 191 7.02 6.97 3.36
CA GLU A 191 8.38 7.47 3.21
C GLU A 191 8.57 8.26 1.92
N TYR A 192 7.89 7.91 0.82
CA TYR A 192 7.96 8.68 -0.44
C TYR A 192 7.32 10.07 -0.33
N LEU A 193 6.29 10.22 0.51
CA LEU A 193 5.66 11.53 0.74
C LEU A 193 6.50 12.38 1.69
N ALA A 194 7.22 11.75 2.63
CA ALA A 194 8.27 12.40 3.43
C ALA A 194 9.44 12.86 2.54
N ALA A 195 9.91 12.00 1.63
CA ALA A 195 10.95 12.35 0.65
C ALA A 195 10.49 13.49 -0.29
N ALA A 196 9.25 13.47 -0.79
CA ALA A 196 8.67 14.54 -1.59
C ALA A 196 8.64 15.90 -0.85
N ARG A 197 8.39 15.88 0.47
CA ARG A 197 8.46 17.07 1.33
C ARG A 197 9.89 17.60 1.45
N LEU A 198 10.87 16.73 1.67
CA LEU A 198 12.29 17.09 1.74
C LEU A 198 12.83 17.66 0.42
N LEU A 199 12.29 17.17 -0.71
CA LEU A 199 12.62 17.67 -2.06
C LEU A 199 11.92 19.00 -2.41
N GLY A 200 11.13 19.58 -1.49
CA GLY A 200 10.48 20.88 -1.69
C GLY A 200 9.30 20.86 -2.67
N ILE A 201 8.68 19.70 -2.90
CA ILE A 201 7.51 19.59 -3.79
C ILE A 201 6.32 20.31 -3.13
N SER A 202 5.57 21.12 -3.89
CA SER A 202 4.41 21.85 -3.35
C SER A 202 3.33 20.90 -2.82
N ARG A 203 2.66 21.27 -1.72
CA ARG A 203 1.66 20.44 -1.06
C ARG A 203 0.47 20.09 -1.97
N THR A 204 0.07 21.01 -2.85
CA THR A 204 -0.95 20.75 -3.87
C THR A 204 -0.51 19.69 -4.87
N ARG A 205 0.77 19.70 -5.27
CA ARG A 205 1.34 18.68 -6.16
C ARG A 205 1.54 17.35 -5.43
N GLN A 206 1.86 17.37 -4.13
CA GLN A 206 1.87 16.16 -3.29
C GLN A 206 0.49 15.50 -3.29
N LEU A 207 -0.56 16.28 -3.05
CA LEU A 207 -1.95 15.78 -3.04
C LEU A 207 -2.35 15.20 -4.40
N THR A 208 -2.22 15.97 -5.49
CA THR A 208 -2.76 15.56 -6.80
C THR A 208 -1.94 14.49 -7.50
N ARG A 209 -0.62 14.44 -7.28
CA ARG A 209 0.27 13.50 -7.98
C ARG A 209 0.63 12.26 -7.16
N TYR A 210 0.57 12.34 -5.83
CA TYR A 210 1.03 11.26 -4.97
C TYR A 210 -0.07 10.71 -4.07
N VAL A 211 -1.01 11.53 -3.57
CA VAL A 211 -2.03 11.02 -2.64
C VAL A 211 -3.27 10.55 -3.38
N VAL A 212 -3.89 11.41 -4.21
CA VAL A 212 -5.13 11.10 -4.94
C VAL A 212 -5.02 9.81 -5.77
N PRO A 213 -3.95 9.56 -6.54
CA PRO A 213 -3.82 8.31 -7.30
C PRO A 213 -3.72 7.05 -6.42
N ASN A 214 -3.13 7.17 -5.23
CA ASN A 214 -2.95 6.03 -4.32
C ASN A 214 -4.21 5.68 -3.51
N ILE A 215 -5.16 6.62 -3.42
CA ILE A 215 -6.45 6.39 -2.75
C ILE A 215 -7.60 6.19 -3.76
N ALA A 216 -7.34 6.36 -5.06
CA ALA A 216 -8.34 6.34 -6.11
C ALA A 216 -9.11 5.01 -6.16
N GLU A 217 -8.43 3.88 -5.98
CA GLU A 217 -9.06 2.56 -6.07
C GLU A 217 -10.15 2.35 -4.99
N PRO A 218 -9.89 2.51 -3.68
CA PRO A 218 -10.94 2.48 -2.67
C PRO A 218 -12.02 3.55 -2.86
N VAL A 219 -11.66 4.75 -3.33
CA VAL A 219 -12.63 5.83 -3.62
C VAL A 219 -13.58 5.41 -4.73
N ILE A 220 -13.07 4.85 -5.84
CA ILE A 220 -13.87 4.38 -6.98
C ILE A 220 -14.83 3.27 -6.56
N VAL A 221 -14.37 2.31 -5.73
CA VAL A 221 -15.25 1.27 -5.17
C VAL A 221 -16.40 1.88 -4.36
N ASN A 222 -16.10 2.87 -3.52
CA ASN A 222 -17.13 3.50 -2.69
C ASN A 222 -18.06 4.41 -3.49
N VAL A 223 -17.58 5.02 -4.57
CA VAL A 223 -18.44 5.74 -5.53
C VAL A 223 -19.48 4.79 -6.11
N THR A 224 -19.08 3.61 -6.58
CA THR A 224 -20.01 2.62 -7.15
C THR A 224 -21.08 2.18 -6.14
N LEU A 225 -20.66 1.88 -4.90
CA LEU A 225 -21.58 1.52 -3.82
C LEU A 225 -22.56 2.66 -3.47
N SER A 226 -22.08 3.90 -3.53
CA SER A 226 -22.87 5.09 -3.17
C SER A 226 -23.94 5.43 -4.20
N ILE A 227 -23.82 5.00 -5.47
CA ILE A 227 -24.84 5.23 -6.50
C ILE A 227 -26.16 4.56 -6.10
N GLY A 228 -26.12 3.31 -5.61
CA GLY A 228 -27.32 2.59 -5.16
C GLY A 228 -28.01 3.28 -3.99
N GLY A 229 -27.24 3.69 -2.98
CA GLY A 229 -27.77 4.46 -1.84
C GLY A 229 -28.29 5.84 -2.24
N GLY A 230 -27.63 6.52 -3.18
CA GLY A 230 -28.07 7.80 -3.72
C GLY A 230 -29.37 7.70 -4.51
N LEU A 231 -29.56 6.62 -5.26
CA LEU A 231 -30.80 6.35 -5.99
C LEU A 231 -31.98 6.13 -5.04
N LEU A 232 -31.78 5.40 -3.95
CA LEU A 232 -32.77 5.26 -2.88
C LEU A 232 -33.07 6.60 -2.21
N ALA A 233 -32.05 7.40 -1.87
CA ALA A 233 -32.23 8.69 -1.23
C ALA A 233 -32.98 9.72 -2.09
N LEU A 234 -32.67 9.80 -3.39
CA LEU A 234 -33.41 10.63 -4.35
C LEU A 234 -34.86 10.17 -4.49
N SER A 235 -35.07 8.85 -4.59
CA SER A 235 -36.42 8.29 -4.68
C SER A 235 -37.23 8.62 -3.43
N SER A 236 -36.62 8.57 -2.24
CA SER A 236 -37.26 8.99 -0.98
C SER A 236 -37.58 10.49 -0.96
N LEU A 237 -36.70 11.35 -1.49
CA LEU A 237 -36.91 12.79 -1.52
C LEU A 237 -38.06 13.18 -2.47
N SER A 238 -38.11 12.56 -3.64
CA SER A 238 -39.21 12.72 -4.61
C SER A 238 -40.51 12.09 -4.09
N PHE A 239 -40.43 10.98 -3.36
CA PHE A 239 -41.59 10.37 -2.70
C PHE A 239 -42.19 11.29 -1.62
N LEU A 240 -41.36 12.01 -0.88
CA LEU A 240 -41.78 13.01 0.10
C LEU A 240 -42.26 14.33 -0.52
N GLY A 241 -42.33 14.43 -1.85
CA GLY A 241 -42.82 15.61 -2.57
C GLY A 241 -41.82 16.75 -2.71
N VAL A 242 -40.59 16.59 -2.21
CA VAL A 242 -39.57 17.64 -2.21
C VAL A 242 -38.58 17.49 -3.38
N GLY A 243 -38.55 16.33 -4.05
CA GLY A 243 -37.67 16.05 -5.18
C GLY A 243 -38.19 16.58 -6.53
N VAL A 244 -38.27 15.70 -7.53
CA VAL A 244 -38.68 16.06 -8.90
C VAL A 244 -40.12 16.58 -8.93
N GLN A 245 -40.34 17.68 -9.66
CA GLN A 245 -41.64 18.35 -9.75
C GLN A 245 -42.27 18.18 -11.15
N PRO A 246 -43.62 18.15 -11.26
CA PRO A 246 -44.30 18.13 -12.55
C PRO A 246 -43.89 19.34 -13.44
N PRO A 247 -43.77 19.17 -14.76
CA PRO A 247 -44.18 18.00 -15.56
C PRO A 247 -43.19 16.82 -15.55
N ASP A 248 -41.99 16.99 -15.00
CA ASP A 248 -40.98 15.93 -14.91
C ASP A 248 -41.40 14.85 -13.89
N PHE A 249 -40.85 13.65 -14.06
CA PHE A 249 -41.11 12.52 -13.15
C PHE A 249 -39.93 11.56 -13.09
N ASP A 250 -39.63 11.10 -11.88
CA ASP A 250 -38.65 10.06 -11.58
C ASP A 250 -39.34 8.87 -10.87
N TRP A 251 -38.61 7.80 -10.58
CA TRP A 251 -39.19 6.64 -9.89
C TRP A 251 -39.78 6.97 -8.52
N GLY A 252 -39.19 7.90 -7.76
CA GLY A 252 -39.71 8.29 -6.45
C GLY A 252 -41.04 9.03 -6.53
N ARG A 253 -41.18 9.95 -7.50
CA ARG A 253 -42.44 10.64 -7.76
C ARG A 253 -43.52 9.67 -8.24
N LEU A 254 -43.19 8.76 -9.16
CA LEU A 254 -44.12 7.73 -9.64
C LEU A 254 -44.56 6.79 -8.52
N LEU A 255 -43.64 6.44 -7.61
CA LEU A 255 -43.95 5.62 -6.44
C LEU A 255 -44.92 6.34 -5.49
N SER A 256 -44.73 7.65 -5.26
CA SER A 256 -45.65 8.46 -4.45
C SER A 256 -47.04 8.56 -5.09
N ASP A 257 -47.11 8.85 -6.39
CA ASP A 257 -48.38 8.92 -7.12
C ASP A 257 -49.13 7.57 -7.10
N GLY A 258 -48.40 6.45 -7.22
CA GLY A 258 -48.95 5.10 -7.15
C GLY A 258 -49.34 4.68 -5.73
N PHE A 259 -48.64 5.17 -4.70
CA PHE A 259 -48.92 4.85 -3.30
C PHE A 259 -50.30 5.38 -2.87
N ASP A 260 -50.70 6.56 -3.32
CA ASP A 260 -52.04 7.12 -3.08
C ASP A 260 -53.16 6.22 -3.63
N GLN A 261 -52.83 5.36 -4.59
CA GLN A 261 -53.76 4.44 -5.27
C GLN A 261 -53.49 2.97 -4.91
N VAL A 262 -52.67 2.69 -3.89
CA VAL A 262 -52.22 1.31 -3.61
C VAL A 262 -53.36 0.34 -3.32
N TYR A 263 -54.46 0.85 -2.75
CA TYR A 263 -55.65 0.05 -2.43
C TYR A 263 -56.53 -0.24 -3.65
N THR A 264 -56.41 0.52 -4.73
CA THR A 264 -57.20 0.35 -5.96
C THR A 264 -56.39 -0.26 -7.09
N SER A 265 -55.10 0.05 -7.18
CA SER A 265 -54.14 -0.53 -8.12
C SER A 265 -52.79 -0.71 -7.44
N SER A 266 -52.56 -1.89 -6.84
CA SER A 266 -51.28 -2.20 -6.20
C SER A 266 -50.11 -2.22 -7.20
N ALA A 267 -50.37 -2.57 -8.46
CA ALA A 267 -49.38 -2.58 -9.54
C ALA A 267 -48.79 -1.19 -9.81
N ALA A 268 -49.58 -0.13 -9.63
CA ALA A 268 -49.14 1.26 -9.82
C ALA A 268 -48.01 1.66 -8.86
N ALA A 269 -48.06 1.18 -7.61
CA ALA A 269 -47.00 1.41 -6.61
C ALA A 269 -45.86 0.39 -6.72
N LEU A 270 -46.18 -0.89 -6.96
CA LEU A 270 -45.18 -1.97 -6.99
C LEU A 270 -44.21 -1.86 -8.17
N GLY A 271 -44.65 -1.36 -9.33
CA GLY A 271 -43.83 -1.21 -10.53
C GLY A 271 -42.59 -0.33 -10.30
N PRO A 272 -42.75 0.97 -9.98
CA PRO A 272 -41.63 1.86 -9.66
C PRO A 272 -40.75 1.34 -8.50
N GLY A 273 -41.38 0.79 -7.46
CA GLY A 273 -40.66 0.23 -6.29
C GLY A 273 -39.75 -0.94 -6.65
N ALA A 274 -40.21 -1.87 -7.49
CA ALA A 274 -39.42 -3.01 -7.94
C ALA A 274 -38.18 -2.57 -8.74
N VAL A 275 -38.33 -1.55 -9.60
CA VAL A 275 -37.22 -1.03 -10.40
C VAL A 275 -36.18 -0.31 -9.52
N ILE A 276 -36.62 0.44 -8.50
CA ILE A 276 -35.73 1.06 -7.51
C ILE A 276 -34.89 0.00 -6.78
N ILE A 277 -35.53 -1.08 -6.30
CA ILE A 277 -34.85 -2.19 -5.60
C ILE A 277 -33.84 -2.86 -6.54
N LEU A 278 -34.26 -3.19 -7.77
CA LEU A 278 -33.40 -3.85 -8.75
C LEU A 278 -32.18 -2.98 -9.11
N ALA A 279 -32.37 -1.67 -9.28
CA ALA A 279 -31.29 -0.73 -9.54
C ALA A 279 -30.32 -0.65 -8.35
N GLY A 280 -30.85 -0.52 -7.12
CA GLY A 280 -30.05 -0.50 -5.89
C GLY A 280 -29.18 -1.75 -5.72
N LEU A 281 -29.77 -2.94 -5.93
CA LEU A 281 -29.05 -4.22 -5.90
C LEU A 281 -27.99 -4.30 -7.00
N THR A 282 -28.30 -3.84 -8.22
CA THR A 282 -27.36 -3.86 -9.34
C THR A 282 -26.09 -3.07 -9.03
N PHE A 283 -26.22 -1.84 -8.53
CA PHE A 283 -25.06 -1.01 -8.16
C PHE A 283 -24.33 -1.53 -6.91
N GLY A 284 -25.06 -2.08 -5.93
CA GLY A 284 -24.47 -2.70 -4.73
C GLY A 284 -23.59 -3.92 -5.08
N MET A 285 -24.14 -4.86 -5.84
CA MET A 285 -23.42 -6.06 -6.31
C MET A 285 -22.21 -5.70 -7.18
N LEU A 286 -22.34 -4.70 -8.04
CA LEU A 286 -21.23 -4.21 -8.86
C LEU A 286 -20.08 -3.70 -7.99
N GLY A 287 -20.38 -2.92 -6.95
CA GLY A 287 -19.40 -2.41 -5.98
C GLY A 287 -18.66 -3.52 -5.22
N GLU A 288 -19.38 -4.52 -4.71
CA GLU A 288 -18.81 -5.66 -3.98
C GLU A 288 -17.93 -6.55 -4.87
N SER A 289 -18.37 -6.81 -6.10
CA SER A 289 -17.59 -7.61 -7.06
C SER A 289 -16.25 -6.95 -7.41
N MET A 290 -16.23 -5.61 -7.50
CA MET A 290 -15.02 -4.83 -7.73
C MET A 290 -14.10 -4.88 -6.51
N ALA A 291 -14.65 -4.82 -5.30
CA ALA A 291 -13.88 -4.93 -4.05
C ALA A 291 -13.22 -6.31 -3.85
N ALA A 292 -13.89 -7.40 -4.23
CA ALA A 292 -13.38 -8.76 -4.06
C ALA A 292 -12.20 -9.08 -4.98
N HIS A 293 -12.21 -8.57 -6.22
CA HIS A 293 -11.12 -8.78 -7.19
C HIS A 293 -9.78 -8.23 -6.69
N LEU A 294 -9.83 -7.15 -5.92
CA LEU A 294 -8.65 -6.45 -5.42
C LEU A 294 -7.94 -7.19 -4.26
N ARG A 295 -8.56 -8.23 -3.66
CA ARG A 295 -8.03 -8.95 -2.47
C ARG A 295 -7.29 -10.28 -2.77
N GLY A 296 -7.49 -10.92 -3.93
CA GLY A 296 -7.17 -12.35 -4.16
C GLY A 296 -5.74 -12.74 -4.58
N GLY A 297 -4.67 -12.08 -4.13
CA GLY A 297 -3.33 -12.17 -4.75
C GLY A 297 -2.17 -12.87 -4.01
N ARG A 298 -2.33 -13.61 -2.89
CA ARG A 298 -1.20 -14.06 -2.05
C ARG A 298 -1.27 -15.53 -1.62
N THR A 299 -0.34 -16.39 -2.09
CA THR A 299 0.20 -17.61 -1.38
C THR A 299 1.45 -18.16 -2.12
N ARG A 300 2.43 -18.72 -1.37
CA ARG A 300 3.82 -19.08 -1.79
C ARG A 300 4.27 -20.44 -1.21
N SER A 301 5.29 -21.09 -1.80
CA SER A 301 6.03 -22.27 -1.30
C SER A 301 7.54 -22.19 -1.71
N VAL A 302 8.46 -22.85 -0.97
CA VAL A 302 9.91 -22.58 -0.81
C VAL A 302 10.81 -23.82 -1.03
N GLY A 303 12.08 -23.66 -1.50
CA GLY A 303 13.11 -24.72 -1.47
C GLY A 303 14.62 -24.32 -1.69
N ARG A 304 15.45 -24.64 -0.67
CA ARG A 304 16.91 -25.01 -0.48
C ARG A 304 18.08 -24.70 -1.47
N GLY A 305 19.24 -24.28 -0.89
CA GLY A 305 20.55 -25.00 -0.96
C GLY A 305 21.89 -24.29 -1.34
N GLY A 306 22.83 -24.11 -0.38
CA GLY A 306 24.27 -24.55 -0.44
C GLY A 306 25.42 -23.64 -0.98
N PRO A 307 26.70 -23.77 -0.49
CA PRO A 307 27.52 -22.67 0.08
C PRO A 307 29.00 -22.54 -0.40
N GLY A 308 29.72 -21.50 0.08
CA GLY A 308 31.20 -21.39 0.07
C GLY A 308 31.74 -20.08 0.68
N ALA A 309 32.53 -20.14 1.76
CA ALA A 309 33.02 -19.00 2.55
C ALA A 309 34.56 -18.99 2.73
N LEU A 310 35.15 -17.79 2.89
CA LEU A 310 36.55 -17.51 3.25
C LEU A 310 36.59 -16.59 4.49
N ALA A 311 37.57 -16.78 5.38
CA ALA A 311 37.59 -16.28 6.77
C ALA A 311 38.38 -14.96 7.00
N VAL A 312 37.93 -14.12 7.95
CA VAL A 312 38.64 -12.96 8.54
C VAL A 312 38.28 -12.82 10.04
N ALA A 313 39.19 -12.29 10.87
CA ALA A 313 39.22 -12.39 12.35
C ALA A 313 38.56 -11.20 13.13
N PRO A 314 38.21 -11.37 14.44
CA PRO A 314 37.55 -10.36 15.30
C PRO A 314 38.48 -9.28 15.86
N MET A 315 37.94 -8.07 16.10
CA MET A 315 38.51 -7.07 17.01
C MET A 315 37.54 -6.70 18.16
N PRO A 316 38.03 -6.38 19.37
CA PRO A 316 37.19 -6.01 20.52
C PRO A 316 36.79 -4.53 20.52
N VAL A 317 35.61 -4.26 21.11
CA VAL A 317 35.00 -2.94 21.31
C VAL A 317 35.59 -2.25 22.55
N ALA A 318 36.31 -1.14 22.35
CA ALA A 318 36.33 0.09 23.16
C ALA A 318 37.57 0.94 22.82
N LEU A 319 37.39 2.05 22.09
CA LEU A 319 38.37 3.15 22.03
C LEU A 319 37.62 4.48 22.06
N ALA A 320 38.02 5.36 22.97
CA ALA A 320 37.48 6.71 23.20
C ALA A 320 37.98 7.74 22.15
N GLU A 321 38.96 7.37 21.33
CA GLU A 321 39.46 8.18 20.23
C GLU A 321 38.74 7.83 18.92
N PRO A 322 38.55 8.81 18.01
CA PRO A 322 37.93 8.55 16.71
C PRO A 322 38.68 7.44 16.00
N VAL A 323 37.94 6.46 15.47
CA VAL A 323 38.56 5.32 14.80
C VAL A 323 39.12 5.80 13.46
N VAL A 324 40.44 5.95 13.40
CA VAL A 324 41.13 6.48 12.23
C VAL A 324 40.80 5.62 11.00
N GLY A 325 40.21 6.24 9.98
CA GLY A 325 39.84 5.59 8.73
C GLY A 325 38.44 4.98 8.70
N ALA A 326 37.61 5.11 9.75
CA ALA A 326 36.22 4.67 9.71
C ALA A 326 35.39 5.50 8.71
N LEU A 327 34.51 4.82 7.96
CA LEU A 327 33.54 5.48 7.09
C LEU A 327 32.42 6.11 7.91
N LEU A 328 31.89 5.39 8.90
CA LEU A 328 30.86 5.85 9.82
C LEU A 328 31.29 5.53 11.25
N GLU A 329 31.13 6.49 12.15
CA GLU A 329 31.27 6.29 13.59
C GLU A 329 30.08 6.91 14.30
N VAL A 330 29.36 6.11 15.06
CA VAL A 330 28.21 6.52 15.88
C VAL A 330 28.50 6.10 17.31
N ARG A 331 28.35 7.04 18.25
CA ARG A 331 28.48 6.78 19.69
C ARG A 331 27.26 7.29 20.45
N GLY A 332 26.78 6.46 21.37
CA GLY A 332 25.72 6.80 22.30
C GLY A 332 24.41 7.23 21.62
N LEU A 333 24.07 6.62 20.49
CA LEU A 333 22.81 6.93 19.79
C LEU A 333 21.61 6.53 20.66
N ARG A 334 20.76 7.51 20.96
CA ARG A 334 19.52 7.37 21.71
C ARG A 334 18.36 7.88 20.88
N VAL A 335 17.29 7.10 20.78
CA VAL A 335 16.08 7.47 20.07
C VAL A 335 14.88 7.24 20.97
N THR A 336 14.13 8.31 21.25
CA THR A 336 12.93 8.27 22.08
C THR A 336 11.71 8.76 21.32
N PHE A 337 10.56 8.15 21.58
CA PHE A 337 9.27 8.53 20.98
C PHE A 337 8.31 9.01 22.06
N PRO A 338 7.46 10.01 21.77
CA PRO A 338 6.37 10.38 22.67
C PRO A 338 5.33 9.25 22.72
N GLY A 339 4.90 8.88 23.93
CA GLY A 339 3.86 7.88 24.17
C GLY A 339 2.82 8.37 25.18
N PRO A 340 1.66 7.68 25.27
CA PRO A 340 0.59 8.03 26.21
C PRO A 340 1.04 7.98 27.67
N HIS A 341 1.99 7.09 28.00
CA HIS A 341 2.57 6.91 29.34
C HIS A 341 3.92 7.61 29.52
N GLY A 342 4.23 8.58 28.65
CA GLY A 342 5.51 9.31 28.66
C GLY A 342 6.46 8.90 27.52
N PRO A 343 7.68 9.48 27.49
CA PRO A 343 8.65 9.21 26.44
C PRO A 343 9.20 7.79 26.54
N ARG A 344 9.08 7.00 25.46
CA ARG A 344 9.59 5.64 25.36
C ARG A 344 10.91 5.61 24.60
N ALA A 345 11.98 5.17 25.25
CA ALA A 345 13.26 4.92 24.59
C ALA A 345 13.24 3.61 23.80
N VAL A 346 13.50 3.69 22.49
CA VAL A 346 13.58 2.53 21.59
C VAL A 346 15.02 2.16 21.26
N VAL A 347 15.93 3.15 21.26
CA VAL A 347 17.38 2.95 21.11
C VAL A 347 18.04 3.59 22.32
N ARG A 348 18.90 2.84 23.05
CA ARG A 348 19.39 3.17 24.39
C ARG A 348 20.92 3.28 24.46
N GLY A 349 21.52 4.06 23.56
CA GLY A 349 22.96 4.31 23.57
C GLY A 349 23.74 3.36 22.67
N VAL A 350 23.34 3.27 21.41
CA VAL A 350 23.98 2.39 20.43
C VAL A 350 25.29 3.00 19.93
N ASP A 351 26.33 2.17 19.98
CA ASP A 351 27.63 2.41 19.37
C ASP A 351 27.77 1.57 18.09
N LEU A 352 28.18 2.20 16.99
CA LEU A 352 28.40 1.53 15.71
C LEU A 352 29.54 2.20 14.96
N VAL A 353 30.56 1.41 14.61
CA VAL A 353 31.65 1.83 13.72
C VAL A 353 31.54 1.04 12.44
N LEU A 354 31.78 1.64 11.27
CA LEU A 354 31.86 0.95 9.99
C LEU A 354 33.16 1.32 9.26
N MET A 355 33.90 0.31 8.81
CA MET A 355 35.10 0.48 8.01
C MET A 355 34.77 0.61 6.50
N PRO A 356 35.64 1.25 5.70
CA PRO A 356 35.47 1.27 4.25
C PRO A 356 35.50 -0.15 3.65
N GLY A 357 34.52 -0.48 2.80
CA GLY A 357 34.46 -1.73 2.04
C GLY A 357 33.94 -2.97 2.79
N GLU A 358 33.58 -2.87 4.07
CA GLU A 358 32.93 -3.98 4.80
C GLU A 358 31.39 -3.99 4.62
N ILE A 359 30.81 -5.17 4.73
CA ILE A 359 29.40 -5.49 4.80
C ILE A 359 29.12 -6.03 6.21
N VAL A 360 28.39 -5.24 6.99
CA VAL A 360 28.10 -5.51 8.40
C VAL A 360 26.63 -5.92 8.54
N GLY A 361 26.38 -7.05 9.19
CA GLY A 361 25.04 -7.49 9.52
C GLY A 361 24.58 -6.91 10.85
N VAL A 362 23.33 -6.45 10.93
CA VAL A 362 22.68 -6.08 12.20
C VAL A 362 21.51 -7.01 12.44
N VAL A 363 21.56 -7.74 13.55
CA VAL A 363 20.62 -8.82 13.86
C VAL A 363 19.99 -8.67 15.24
N GLY A 364 18.80 -9.23 15.41
CA GLY A 364 18.07 -9.24 16.67
C GLY A 364 16.57 -9.42 16.43
N GLU A 365 15.82 -9.63 17.49
CA GLU A 365 14.36 -9.78 17.44
C GLU A 365 13.61 -8.58 16.86
N SER A 366 12.39 -8.82 16.39
CA SER A 366 11.47 -7.75 16.02
C SER A 366 11.29 -6.79 17.20
N GLY A 367 11.39 -5.49 16.95
CA GLY A 367 11.30 -4.47 18.01
C GLY A 367 12.60 -4.19 18.78
N SER A 368 13.73 -4.84 18.46
CA SER A 368 15.02 -4.56 19.13
C SER A 368 15.67 -3.21 18.76
N GLY A 369 15.03 -2.41 17.90
CA GLY A 369 15.49 -1.06 17.53
C GLY A 369 16.32 -0.96 16.24
N LYS A 370 16.61 -2.06 15.53
CA LYS A 370 17.48 -2.09 14.33
C LYS A 370 17.09 -1.08 13.25
N SER A 371 15.84 -1.12 12.79
CA SER A 371 15.32 -0.20 11.76
C SER A 371 15.32 1.25 12.22
N VAL A 372 15.01 1.49 13.50
CA VAL A 372 15.03 2.84 14.11
C VAL A 372 16.46 3.38 14.18
N THR A 373 17.43 2.56 14.57
CA THR A 373 18.86 2.93 14.56
C THR A 373 19.30 3.30 13.15
N MET A 374 18.99 2.46 12.16
CA MET A 374 19.41 2.70 10.76
C MET A 374 18.77 3.95 10.15
N THR A 375 17.47 4.13 10.35
CA THR A 375 16.76 5.33 9.86
C THR A 375 17.20 6.60 10.59
N ALA A 376 17.52 6.54 11.89
CA ALA A 376 18.08 7.67 12.62
C ALA A 376 19.46 8.09 12.10
N ILE A 377 20.36 7.12 11.85
CA ILE A 377 21.68 7.37 11.25
C ILE A 377 21.55 7.98 9.85
N ALA A 378 20.59 7.52 9.05
CA ALA A 378 20.30 8.08 7.73
C ALA A 378 19.62 9.47 7.75
N GLY A 379 19.25 9.98 8.93
CA GLY A 379 18.50 11.24 9.09
C GLY A 379 17.05 11.14 8.59
N LEU A 380 16.49 9.94 8.61
CA LEU A 380 15.14 9.59 8.15
C LEU A 380 14.21 9.18 9.31
N ALA A 381 14.61 9.41 10.56
CA ALA A 381 13.76 9.14 11.71
C ALA A 381 12.42 9.88 11.62
N ASP A 382 11.39 9.30 12.24
CA ASP A 382 10.06 9.92 12.31
C ASP A 382 10.14 11.33 12.90
N PRO A 383 9.39 12.33 12.38
CA PRO A 383 9.42 13.69 12.91
C PRO A 383 9.05 13.83 14.39
N THR A 384 8.35 12.85 14.96
CA THR A 384 8.01 12.80 16.38
C THR A 384 9.12 12.19 17.24
N ALA A 385 10.11 11.53 16.64
CA ALA A 385 11.23 10.95 17.35
C ALA A 385 12.22 12.02 17.79
N HIS A 386 12.70 11.90 19.03
CA HIS A 386 13.84 12.67 19.52
C HIS A 386 15.10 11.82 19.36
N VAL A 387 15.98 12.25 18.46
CA VAL A 387 17.26 11.59 18.16
C VAL A 387 18.38 12.38 18.84
N HIS A 388 19.15 11.69 19.66
CA HIS A 388 20.36 12.20 20.32
C HIS A 388 21.51 11.25 20.05
N ALA A 389 22.71 11.77 19.79
CA ALA A 389 23.92 10.96 19.75
C ALA A 389 25.04 11.75 20.45
N ASP A 390 25.96 11.03 21.09
CA ASP A 390 27.12 11.66 21.72
C ASP A 390 28.18 12.02 20.66
N ARG A 391 28.23 11.23 19.57
CA ARG A 391 29.06 11.52 18.39
C ARG A 391 28.47 10.85 17.14
N MET A 392 28.54 11.53 16.00
CA MET A 392 28.17 10.96 14.70
C MET A 392 29.07 11.48 13.58
N LEU A 393 30.11 10.73 13.23
CA LEU A 393 31.05 11.06 12.16
C LEU A 393 30.72 10.26 10.90
N LEU A 394 30.68 10.94 9.75
CA LEU A 394 30.56 10.31 8.43
C LEU A 394 31.69 10.83 7.54
N ARG A 395 32.56 9.94 7.06
CA ARG A 395 33.77 10.29 6.28
C ARG A 395 34.67 11.29 7.01
N GLY A 396 34.74 11.20 8.33
CA GLY A 396 35.51 12.10 9.20
C GLY A 396 34.84 13.45 9.49
N GLU A 397 33.65 13.72 8.94
CA GLU A 397 32.88 14.94 9.20
C GLU A 397 31.85 14.72 10.32
N ASP A 398 31.82 15.59 11.32
CA ASP A 398 30.88 15.50 12.44
C ASP A 398 29.50 16.05 12.05
N LEU A 399 28.55 15.14 11.87
CA LEU A 399 27.19 15.45 11.45
C LEU A 399 26.40 16.25 12.50
N LEU A 400 26.80 16.22 13.77
CA LEU A 400 26.13 16.96 14.85
C LEU A 400 26.51 18.44 14.86
N ALA A 401 27.71 18.77 14.38
CA ALA A 401 28.22 20.15 14.30
C ALA A 401 27.74 20.91 13.05
N LEU A 402 27.19 20.20 12.06
CA LEU A 402 26.78 20.79 10.78
C LEU A 402 25.45 21.55 10.88
N SER A 403 25.33 22.58 10.03
CA SER A 403 24.03 23.21 9.79
C SER A 403 23.03 22.19 9.23
N PRO A 404 21.71 22.38 9.40
CA PRO A 404 20.72 21.45 8.84
C PRO A 404 20.85 21.24 7.33
N ARG A 405 21.32 22.24 6.58
CA ARG A 405 21.55 22.16 5.13
C ARG A 405 22.77 21.31 4.80
N ASP A 406 23.88 21.54 5.49
CA ASP A 406 25.14 20.83 5.26
C ASP A 406 25.03 19.38 5.72
N ARG A 407 24.36 19.14 6.86
CA ARG A 407 24.02 17.80 7.34
C ARG A 407 23.18 17.03 6.32
N SER A 408 22.16 17.67 5.74
CA SER A 408 21.35 17.04 4.70
C SER A 408 22.15 16.74 3.43
N ALA A 409 23.16 17.55 3.10
CA ALA A 409 24.06 17.29 1.99
C ALA A 409 25.01 16.11 2.28
N ALA A 410 25.59 16.06 3.48
CA ALA A 410 26.47 14.98 3.93
C ALA A 410 25.74 13.63 3.97
N LEU A 411 24.50 13.59 4.49
CA LEU A 411 23.67 12.38 4.56
C LEU A 411 23.32 11.77 3.19
N ARG A 412 23.50 12.49 2.07
CA ARG A 412 23.36 11.91 0.72
C ARG A 412 24.44 10.89 0.39
N ALA A 413 25.49 10.81 1.20
CA ALA A 413 26.48 9.75 1.13
C ALA A 413 25.95 8.40 1.66
N ILE A 414 24.71 8.37 2.18
CA ILE A 414 24.02 7.16 2.63
C ILE A 414 22.91 6.82 1.62
N GLY A 415 23.00 5.65 0.99
CA GLY A 415 21.90 5.05 0.23
C GLY A 415 21.07 4.16 1.15
N MET A 416 19.75 4.19 1.00
CA MET A 416 18.83 3.38 1.81
C MET A 416 18.01 2.43 0.93
N VAL A 417 17.98 1.16 1.30
CA VAL A 417 17.06 0.15 0.76
C VAL A 417 16.09 -0.22 1.88
N PHE A 418 14.81 0.11 1.70
CA PHE A 418 13.76 -0.05 2.72
C PHE A 418 13.15 -1.47 2.75
N GLN A 419 12.58 -1.83 3.90
CA GLN A 419 12.06 -3.16 4.28
C GLN A 419 10.89 -3.67 3.43
N ASP A 420 10.09 -2.80 2.79
CA ASP A 420 8.94 -3.22 1.98
C ASP A 420 8.97 -2.64 0.56
N SER A 421 9.27 -3.52 -0.40
CA SER A 421 9.36 -3.17 -1.82
C SER A 421 8.04 -2.70 -2.46
N LEU A 422 6.88 -3.04 -1.87
CA LEU A 422 5.58 -2.59 -2.37
C LEU A 422 5.28 -1.16 -1.97
N THR A 423 5.69 -0.74 -0.78
CA THR A 423 5.41 0.60 -0.25
C THR A 423 6.51 1.59 -0.62
N ALA A 424 7.74 1.12 -0.86
CA ALA A 424 8.87 1.95 -1.25
C ALA A 424 8.77 2.50 -2.69
N LEU A 425 8.12 1.78 -3.61
CA LEU A 425 7.87 2.25 -4.98
C LEU A 425 6.46 2.82 -5.10
N ASN A 426 6.34 4.02 -5.69
CA ASN A 426 5.03 4.60 -6.00
C ASN A 426 4.35 3.78 -7.11
N PRO A 427 3.22 3.09 -6.85
CA PRO A 427 2.59 2.20 -7.82
C PRO A 427 2.00 2.94 -9.03
N ALA A 428 1.76 4.24 -8.91
CA ALA A 428 1.21 5.09 -9.97
C ALA A 428 2.29 5.61 -10.97
N LEU A 429 3.58 5.38 -10.69
CA LEU A 429 4.68 5.82 -11.55
C LEU A 429 5.42 4.62 -12.14
N ARG A 430 5.87 4.75 -13.39
CA ARG A 430 6.72 3.74 -14.03
C ARG A 430 8.07 3.64 -13.30
N VAL A 431 8.61 2.43 -13.15
CA VAL A 431 9.85 2.14 -12.41
C VAL A 431 11.01 3.00 -12.91
N GLY A 432 11.24 3.06 -14.22
CA GLY A 432 12.32 3.87 -14.80
C GLY A 432 12.14 5.37 -14.58
N THR A 433 10.90 5.86 -14.44
CA THR A 433 10.64 7.27 -14.09
C THR A 433 11.09 7.57 -12.67
N GLN A 434 10.78 6.67 -11.72
CA GLN A 434 11.16 6.83 -10.31
C GLN A 434 12.68 6.76 -10.14
N LEU A 435 13.34 5.80 -10.77
CA LEU A 435 14.80 5.71 -10.76
C LEU A 435 15.43 6.98 -11.38
N ALA A 436 14.91 7.47 -12.50
CA ALA A 436 15.43 8.68 -13.14
C ALA A 436 15.24 9.96 -12.30
N GLU A 437 14.39 9.95 -11.27
CA GLU A 437 14.26 11.09 -10.35
C GLU A 437 15.47 11.22 -9.44
N VAL A 438 16.12 10.12 -9.04
CA VAL A 438 17.28 10.12 -8.13
C VAL A 438 18.43 11.01 -8.63
N PRO A 439 19.04 10.77 -9.81
CA PRO A 439 20.12 11.61 -10.31
C PRO A 439 19.65 13.04 -10.68
N ARG A 440 18.34 13.25 -10.88
CA ARG A 440 17.77 14.58 -11.13
C ARG A 440 17.50 15.37 -9.85
N ALA A 441 17.39 14.69 -8.72
CA ALA A 441 17.13 15.24 -7.40
C ALA A 441 18.43 15.41 -6.59
N ALA A 442 19.40 14.52 -6.81
CA ALA A 442 20.78 14.64 -6.36
C ALA A 442 21.42 15.89 -6.99
N ARG A 443 21.21 17.05 -6.37
CA ARG A 443 21.95 18.28 -6.69
C ARG A 443 23.36 18.12 -6.14
N VAL A 444 24.28 17.59 -6.94
CA VAL A 444 25.71 17.69 -6.63
C VAL A 444 26.12 19.14 -6.88
N ALA A 445 26.59 19.82 -5.83
CA ALA A 445 27.03 21.21 -5.92
C ALA A 445 28.05 21.37 -7.06
N GLY A 446 27.83 22.33 -7.94
CA GLY A 446 28.69 22.58 -9.10
C GLY A 446 28.40 21.74 -10.36
N THR A 447 27.42 20.82 -10.34
CA THR A 447 27.03 20.06 -11.54
C THR A 447 25.71 20.53 -12.14
N ALA A 448 25.64 20.56 -13.48
CA ALA A 448 24.40 20.84 -14.19
C ALA A 448 23.41 19.69 -13.98
N ARG A 449 22.13 20.02 -13.77
CA ARG A 449 21.08 19.01 -13.63
C ARG A 449 21.02 18.16 -14.91
N PRO A 450 21.08 16.81 -14.83
CA PRO A 450 21.04 15.98 -16.02
C PRO A 450 19.74 16.19 -16.80
N SER A 451 19.82 16.08 -18.13
CA SER A 451 18.65 16.14 -19.00
C SER A 451 17.68 14.99 -18.67
N ARG A 452 16.40 15.11 -19.05
CA ARG A 452 15.42 14.03 -18.80
C ARG A 452 15.85 12.73 -19.49
N ARG A 453 16.41 12.85 -20.69
CA ARG A 453 16.91 11.73 -21.49
C ARG A 453 18.12 11.07 -20.84
N ALA A 454 19.10 11.85 -20.39
CA ALA A 454 20.28 11.33 -19.70
C ALA A 454 19.91 10.58 -18.41
N ALA A 455 19.06 11.18 -17.57
CA ALA A 455 18.60 10.54 -16.33
C ALA A 455 17.83 9.23 -16.58
N HIS A 456 17.02 9.17 -17.64
CA HIS A 456 16.33 7.94 -18.03
C HIS A 456 17.31 6.86 -18.52
N GLN A 457 18.37 7.24 -19.26
CA GLN A 457 19.41 6.31 -19.68
C GLN A 457 20.17 5.75 -18.47
N THR A 458 20.50 6.59 -17.47
CA THR A 458 21.08 6.14 -16.21
C THR A 458 20.15 5.17 -15.47
N ALA A 459 18.84 5.45 -15.43
CA ALA A 459 17.87 4.55 -14.81
C ALA A 459 17.80 3.18 -15.51
N VAL A 460 17.82 3.15 -16.84
CA VAL A 460 17.85 1.90 -17.63
C VAL A 460 19.15 1.14 -17.36
N ALA A 461 20.29 1.82 -17.38
CA ALA A 461 21.58 1.21 -17.08
C ALA A 461 21.63 0.62 -15.66
N ALA A 462 21.06 1.33 -14.68
CA ALA A 462 20.96 0.86 -13.30
C ALA A 462 20.08 -0.41 -13.18
N LEU A 463 18.95 -0.48 -13.89
CA LEU A 463 18.15 -1.71 -13.97
C LEU A 463 18.94 -2.87 -14.60
N GLY A 464 19.75 -2.58 -15.62
CA GLY A 464 20.65 -3.57 -16.24
C GLY A 464 21.71 -4.09 -15.26
N ALA A 465 22.33 -3.21 -14.46
CA ALA A 465 23.34 -3.58 -13.47
C ALA A 465 22.80 -4.55 -12.40
N VAL A 466 21.54 -4.38 -12.02
CA VAL A 466 20.83 -5.29 -11.09
C VAL A 466 20.23 -6.53 -11.76
N GLN A 467 20.64 -6.82 -12.99
CA GLN A 467 20.24 -7.96 -13.81
C GLN A 467 18.72 -8.03 -14.10
N ILE A 468 18.06 -6.89 -14.27
CA ILE A 468 16.69 -6.89 -14.83
C ILE A 468 16.79 -7.08 -16.34
N THR A 469 16.21 -8.19 -16.83
CA THR A 469 16.20 -8.52 -18.26
C THR A 469 15.38 -7.52 -19.06
N ASP A 470 15.90 -7.09 -20.21
CA ASP A 470 15.31 -6.06 -21.08
C ASP A 470 14.98 -4.76 -20.29
N PRO A 471 16.01 -4.09 -19.75
CA PRO A 471 15.82 -2.94 -18.89
C PRO A 471 15.12 -1.78 -19.60
N GLU A 472 15.27 -1.61 -20.92
CA GLU A 472 14.60 -0.60 -21.74
C GLU A 472 13.08 -0.78 -21.75
N ARG A 473 12.61 -2.03 -21.86
CA ARG A 473 11.19 -2.36 -21.79
C ARG A 473 10.70 -2.29 -20.35
N ARG A 474 11.44 -2.88 -19.41
CA ARG A 474 11.06 -2.96 -17.99
C ARG A 474 11.05 -1.60 -17.30
N ALA A 475 11.89 -0.65 -17.70
CA ALA A 475 11.83 0.74 -17.22
C ALA A 475 10.47 1.40 -17.46
N ARG A 476 9.73 0.96 -18.49
CA ARG A 476 8.41 1.49 -18.81
C ARG A 476 7.30 0.81 -18.02
N GLN A 477 7.57 -0.21 -17.23
CA GLN A 477 6.54 -0.89 -16.46
C GLN A 477 6.28 -0.21 -15.12
N PHE A 478 5.10 -0.43 -14.57
CA PHE A 478 4.72 -0.05 -13.21
C PHE A 478 5.19 -1.10 -12.19
N PRO A 479 5.36 -0.73 -10.90
CA PRO A 479 5.80 -1.65 -9.86
C PRO A 479 4.94 -2.91 -9.72
N HIS A 480 3.63 -2.82 -9.95
CA HIS A 480 2.72 -3.96 -9.88
C HIS A 480 2.93 -4.98 -11.02
N GLU A 481 3.61 -4.59 -12.09
CA GLU A 481 4.01 -5.48 -13.20
C GLU A 481 5.36 -6.19 -12.93
N PHE A 482 6.06 -5.82 -11.86
CA PHE A 482 7.31 -6.44 -11.43
C PHE A 482 7.07 -7.56 -10.41
N SER A 483 7.82 -8.65 -10.52
CA SER A 483 7.92 -9.64 -9.44
C SER A 483 8.52 -9.00 -8.18
N GLY A 484 8.32 -9.62 -7.00
CA GLY A 484 8.91 -9.11 -5.76
C GLY A 484 10.43 -8.93 -5.86
N GLY A 485 11.13 -9.91 -6.42
CA GLY A 485 12.58 -9.82 -6.64
C GLY A 485 12.99 -8.71 -7.61
N MET A 486 12.21 -8.47 -8.67
CA MET A 486 12.49 -7.36 -9.59
C MET A 486 12.29 -6.00 -8.91
N ARG A 487 11.27 -5.85 -8.05
CA ARG A 487 11.07 -4.62 -7.27
C ARG A 487 12.22 -4.38 -6.32
N GLN A 488 12.66 -5.41 -5.62
CA GLN A 488 13.79 -5.31 -4.71
C GLN A 488 15.10 -4.93 -5.43
N ARG A 489 15.39 -5.58 -6.56
CA ARG A 489 16.53 -5.23 -7.43
C ARG A 489 16.44 -3.78 -7.89
N ALA A 490 15.26 -3.31 -8.27
CA ALA A 490 15.06 -1.91 -8.66
C ALA A 490 15.29 -0.93 -7.50
N LEU A 491 14.96 -1.30 -6.26
CA LEU A 491 15.26 -0.47 -5.08
C LEU A 491 16.75 -0.44 -4.75
N ILE A 492 17.45 -1.56 -4.86
CA ILE A 492 18.91 -1.61 -4.74
C ILE A 492 19.55 -0.70 -5.79
N ALA A 493 19.12 -0.83 -7.05
CA ALA A 493 19.58 0.03 -8.13
C ALA A 493 19.34 1.50 -7.77
N MET A 494 18.12 1.85 -7.34
CA MET A 494 17.71 3.21 -6.95
C MET A 494 18.60 3.78 -5.84
N ALA A 495 18.85 3.01 -4.77
CA ALA A 495 19.68 3.42 -3.65
C ALA A 495 21.15 3.66 -4.07
N GLN A 496 21.64 2.89 -5.04
CA GLN A 496 23.02 2.98 -5.54
C GLN A 496 23.20 4.04 -6.63
N MET A 497 22.14 4.60 -7.22
CA MET A 497 22.25 5.52 -8.36
C MET A 497 23.08 6.79 -8.09
N SER A 498 23.16 7.22 -6.83
CA SER A 498 23.97 8.39 -6.42
C SER A 498 25.41 8.03 -6.07
N GLY A 499 25.82 6.76 -6.21
CA GLY A 499 27.13 6.25 -5.80
C GLY A 499 27.44 6.49 -4.32
N PRO A 500 26.52 6.18 -3.38
CA PRO A 500 26.79 6.43 -1.97
C PRO A 500 27.92 5.53 -1.46
N PRO A 501 28.87 6.04 -0.66
CA PRO A 501 29.90 5.20 -0.03
C PRO A 501 29.32 4.25 1.02
N LEU A 502 28.19 4.58 1.65
CA LEU A 502 27.48 3.73 2.61
C LEU A 502 26.12 3.32 2.06
N LEU A 503 25.83 2.02 2.02
CA LEU A 503 24.52 1.47 1.70
C LEU A 503 23.89 0.82 2.93
N VAL A 504 22.73 1.30 3.36
CA VAL A 504 21.96 0.69 4.44
C VAL A 504 20.80 -0.07 3.83
N ALA A 505 20.73 -1.37 4.08
CA ALA A 505 19.71 -2.25 3.57
C ALA A 505 18.92 -2.83 4.74
N ASP A 506 17.74 -2.28 5.00
CA ASP A 506 16.89 -2.72 6.09
C ASP A 506 15.94 -3.81 5.59
N GLU A 507 16.13 -5.05 6.08
CA GLU A 507 15.35 -6.22 5.70
C GLU A 507 15.15 -6.36 4.17
N PRO A 508 16.22 -6.31 3.36
CA PRO A 508 16.12 -6.17 1.91
C PRO A 508 15.58 -7.42 1.21
N THR A 509 15.19 -8.45 1.93
CA THR A 509 14.66 -9.70 1.36
C THR A 509 13.39 -10.17 2.03
N THR A 510 12.80 -9.34 2.89
CA THR A 510 11.53 -9.65 3.53
C THR A 510 10.44 -9.82 2.45
N ALA A 511 9.57 -10.80 2.67
CA ALA A 511 8.53 -11.20 1.73
C ALA A 511 9.05 -11.64 0.34
N LEU A 512 10.26 -12.18 0.24
CA LEU A 512 10.77 -12.93 -0.93
C LEU A 512 10.83 -14.44 -0.64
N ASP A 513 10.83 -15.26 -1.68
CA ASP A 513 11.13 -16.69 -1.54
C ASP A 513 12.63 -16.86 -1.35
N VAL A 514 13.03 -17.93 -0.67
CA VAL A 514 14.43 -18.18 -0.28
C VAL A 514 15.38 -18.15 -1.48
N THR A 515 14.95 -18.64 -2.65
CA THR A 515 15.77 -18.63 -3.87
C THR A 515 16.01 -17.20 -4.36
N VAL A 516 14.96 -16.38 -4.46
CA VAL A 516 15.07 -14.98 -4.90
C VAL A 516 15.80 -14.12 -3.85
N GLN A 517 15.57 -14.34 -2.56
CA GLN A 517 16.30 -13.69 -1.46
C GLN A 517 17.81 -13.86 -1.66
N ARG A 518 18.26 -15.10 -1.85
CA ARG A 518 19.68 -15.40 -2.07
C ARG A 518 20.23 -14.70 -3.30
N GLN A 519 19.50 -14.71 -4.41
CA GLN A 519 19.91 -13.99 -5.62
C GLN A 519 20.05 -12.47 -5.40
N VAL A 520 19.14 -11.88 -4.63
CA VAL A 520 19.16 -10.44 -4.30
C VAL A 520 20.35 -10.11 -3.40
N LEU A 521 20.66 -10.94 -2.40
CA LEU A 521 21.80 -10.71 -1.51
C LEU A 521 23.14 -10.93 -2.21
N THR A 522 23.26 -11.96 -3.06
CA THR A 522 24.44 -12.16 -3.92
C THR A 522 24.65 -10.98 -4.84
N LEU A 523 23.57 -10.45 -5.42
CA LEU A 523 23.63 -9.25 -6.23
C LEU A 523 24.10 -8.03 -5.43
N LEU A 524 23.54 -7.83 -4.24
CA LEU A 524 23.91 -6.74 -3.34
C LEU A 524 25.41 -6.80 -3.01
N ARG A 525 25.89 -7.97 -2.58
CA ARG A 525 27.32 -8.22 -2.30
C ARG A 525 28.20 -7.88 -3.48
N ARG A 526 27.83 -8.37 -4.67
CA ARG A 526 28.57 -8.12 -5.90
C ARG A 526 28.62 -6.63 -6.23
N GLN A 527 27.48 -5.93 -6.16
CA GLN A 527 27.42 -4.50 -6.45
C GLN A 527 28.22 -3.68 -5.43
N CYS A 528 28.16 -4.02 -4.14
CA CYS A 528 28.99 -3.36 -3.13
C CYS A 528 30.48 -3.56 -3.41
N ALA A 529 30.90 -4.78 -3.77
CA ALA A 529 32.29 -5.08 -4.11
C ALA A 529 32.75 -4.35 -5.39
N GLU A 530 31.95 -4.36 -6.46
CA GLU A 530 32.25 -3.69 -7.74
C GLU A 530 32.35 -2.16 -7.58
N ASN A 531 31.53 -1.58 -6.69
CA ASN A 531 31.48 -0.14 -6.46
C ASN A 531 32.37 0.34 -5.29
N GLY A 532 33.03 -0.57 -4.57
CA GLY A 532 33.79 -0.24 -3.36
C GLY A 532 32.95 0.36 -2.22
N GLN A 533 31.69 -0.06 -2.09
CA GLN A 533 30.76 0.46 -1.08
C GLN A 533 30.85 -0.33 0.22
N THR A 534 30.76 0.37 1.35
CA THR A 534 30.44 -0.25 2.64
C THR A 534 28.93 -0.47 2.71
N ALA A 535 28.49 -1.58 3.32
CA ALA A 535 27.08 -1.84 3.51
C ALA A 535 26.73 -2.24 4.95
N VAL A 536 25.53 -1.86 5.39
CA VAL A 536 24.88 -2.43 6.58
C VAL A 536 23.65 -3.17 6.12
N VAL A 537 23.51 -4.43 6.53
CA VAL A 537 22.35 -5.26 6.20
C VAL A 537 21.63 -5.64 7.49
N VAL A 538 20.40 -5.18 7.64
CA VAL A 538 19.54 -5.52 8.77
C VAL A 538 18.72 -6.74 8.40
N SER A 539 18.65 -7.71 9.31
CA SER A 539 17.79 -8.89 9.18
C SER A 539 17.43 -9.42 10.56
N HIS A 540 16.32 -10.14 10.66
CA HIS A 540 16.05 -11.01 11.81
C HIS A 540 16.63 -12.42 11.62
N ASP A 541 17.02 -12.78 10.40
CA ASP A 541 17.63 -14.06 10.06
C ASP A 541 19.17 -13.95 10.11
N ILE A 542 19.74 -14.49 11.18
CA ILE A 542 21.19 -14.51 11.40
C ILE A 542 21.92 -15.45 10.43
N ALA A 543 21.28 -16.53 9.95
CA ALA A 543 21.89 -17.46 9.01
C ALA A 543 22.08 -16.81 7.64
N VAL A 544 21.11 -16.02 7.21
CA VAL A 544 21.18 -15.23 5.98
C VAL A 544 22.28 -14.16 6.05
N LEU A 545 22.36 -13.42 7.16
CA LEU A 545 23.47 -12.47 7.35
C LEU A 545 24.82 -13.20 7.41
N GLY A 546 24.82 -14.43 7.92
CA GLY A 546 25.99 -15.29 7.99
C GLY A 546 26.60 -15.68 6.63
N GLU A 547 25.82 -15.67 5.56
CA GLU A 547 26.33 -15.90 4.20
C GLU A 547 26.87 -14.62 3.54
N LEU A 548 26.41 -13.45 4.02
CA LEU A 548 26.59 -12.18 3.33
C LEU A 548 27.66 -11.28 3.96
N CYS A 549 27.69 -11.19 5.28
CA CYS A 549 28.40 -10.15 6.03
C CYS A 549 29.74 -10.67 6.55
N GLU A 550 30.73 -9.79 6.71
CA GLU A 550 32.00 -10.16 7.35
C GLU A 550 31.88 -10.22 8.88
N ARG A 551 31.04 -9.37 9.47
CA ARG A 551 30.70 -9.41 10.89
C ARG A 551 29.24 -9.12 11.17
N LEU A 552 28.81 -9.50 12.36
CA LEU A 552 27.48 -9.28 12.88
C LEU A 552 27.52 -8.40 14.12
N VAL A 553 26.53 -7.52 14.22
CA VAL A 553 26.22 -6.70 15.39
C VAL A 553 24.87 -7.16 15.90
N VAL A 554 24.82 -7.63 17.14
CA VAL A 554 23.60 -8.14 17.77
C VAL A 554 22.97 -7.02 18.59
N MET A 555 21.72 -6.72 18.26
CA MET A 555 20.90 -5.76 18.97
C MET A 555 19.81 -6.45 19.77
N TYR A 556 19.72 -6.12 21.06
CA TYR A 556 18.68 -6.61 21.97
C TYR A 556 18.13 -5.45 22.80
N GLN A 557 16.80 -5.34 22.86
CA GLN A 557 16.08 -4.28 23.58
C GLN A 557 16.61 -2.84 23.38
N GLY A 558 17.02 -2.50 22.16
CA GLY A 558 17.49 -1.13 21.85
C GLY A 558 18.98 -0.88 22.12
N GLU A 559 19.74 -1.90 22.49
CA GLU A 559 21.18 -1.82 22.77
C GLU A 559 21.95 -2.78 21.86
N VAL A 560 23.20 -2.44 21.57
CA VAL A 560 24.15 -3.38 20.96
C VAL A 560 24.73 -4.22 22.08
N VAL A 561 24.43 -5.51 22.08
CA VAL A 561 24.83 -6.44 23.15
C VAL A 561 26.03 -7.30 22.79
N ASP A 562 26.34 -7.43 21.50
CA ASP A 562 27.47 -8.22 21.02
C ASP A 562 27.88 -7.78 19.61
N ALA A 563 29.14 -8.02 19.25
CA ALA A 563 29.65 -7.81 17.90
C ALA A 563 30.81 -8.78 17.62
N PHE A 564 30.68 -9.59 16.58
CA PHE A 564 31.64 -10.66 16.28
C PHE A 564 31.70 -10.97 14.79
N PRO A 565 32.82 -11.48 14.26
CA PRO A 565 32.91 -11.96 12.89
C PRO A 565 31.97 -13.10 12.65
N THR A 566 31.45 -13.14 11.43
CA THR A 566 30.52 -14.16 11.00
C THR A 566 31.08 -15.59 11.13
N ALA A 567 32.40 -15.77 11.09
CA ALA A 567 33.05 -17.06 11.29
C ALA A 567 32.75 -17.71 12.66
N ASP A 568 32.51 -16.89 13.69
CA ASP A 568 32.22 -17.36 15.05
C ASP A 568 30.77 -17.89 15.22
N LEU A 569 29.90 -17.74 14.21
CA LEU A 569 28.57 -18.36 14.20
C LEU A 569 28.60 -19.88 14.35
N ARG A 570 29.71 -20.53 13.97
CA ARG A 570 29.88 -21.99 14.10
C ARG A 570 30.36 -22.42 15.48
N THR A 571 30.66 -21.47 16.36
CA THR A 571 31.26 -21.74 17.67
C THR A 571 30.57 -20.85 18.72
N PRO A 572 29.29 -21.15 19.07
CA PRO A 572 28.50 -20.32 19.97
C PRO A 572 29.20 -20.01 21.30
N GLU A 573 30.09 -20.89 21.75
CA GLU A 573 30.87 -20.72 22.99
C GLU A 573 31.81 -19.50 22.96
N ARG A 574 32.16 -19.00 21.77
CA ARG A 574 33.01 -17.81 21.60
C ARG A 574 32.24 -16.50 21.70
N LEU A 575 30.91 -16.54 21.66
CA LEU A 575 30.07 -15.35 21.70
C LEU A 575 29.94 -14.85 23.14
N ALA A 576 30.12 -13.55 23.33
CA ALA A 576 30.19 -12.95 24.65
C ALA A 576 28.82 -12.94 25.34
N HIS A 577 27.77 -12.58 24.60
CA HIS A 577 26.45 -12.36 25.20
C HIS A 577 25.57 -13.62 25.19
N PRO A 578 24.88 -13.96 26.30
CA PRO A 578 23.97 -15.11 26.36
C PRO A 578 22.91 -15.11 25.24
N TYR A 579 22.35 -13.94 24.94
CA TYR A 579 21.42 -13.75 23.82
C TYR A 579 22.00 -14.17 22.46
N SER A 580 23.24 -13.78 22.14
CA SER A 580 23.91 -14.18 20.91
C SER A 580 24.05 -15.70 20.82
N ARG A 581 24.42 -16.34 21.95
CA ARG A 581 24.51 -17.81 22.03
C ARG A 581 23.17 -18.48 21.80
N ALA A 582 22.11 -17.94 22.40
CA ALA A 582 20.74 -18.45 22.24
C ALA A 582 20.25 -18.29 20.79
N LEU A 583 20.49 -17.14 20.15
CA LEU A 583 20.17 -16.90 18.74
C LEU A 583 20.82 -17.92 17.80
N VAL A 584 22.11 -18.21 18.01
CA VAL A 584 22.83 -19.17 17.17
C VAL A 584 22.38 -20.61 17.45
N ARG A 585 22.15 -20.98 18.72
CA ARG A 585 21.68 -22.32 19.10
C ARG A 585 20.25 -22.62 18.66
N ALA A 586 19.43 -21.59 18.45
CA ALA A 586 18.07 -21.73 17.92
C ALA A 586 18.05 -22.04 16.41
N LEU A 587 19.19 -21.99 15.70
CA LEU A 587 19.26 -22.30 14.28
C LEU A 587 19.25 -23.82 14.05
N PRO A 588 18.25 -24.36 13.32
CA PRO A 588 18.28 -25.76 12.95
C PRO A 588 19.33 -26.03 11.87
N ASP A 589 20.03 -27.15 12.02
CA ASP A 589 20.97 -27.72 11.04
C ASP A 589 20.54 -29.13 10.59
N LEU A 590 21.35 -29.76 9.73
CA LEU A 590 21.05 -31.10 9.22
C LEU A 590 21.17 -32.22 10.27
N SER A 591 21.80 -31.93 11.41
CA SER A 591 21.88 -32.83 12.57
C SER A 591 20.78 -32.60 13.60
N THR A 592 19.94 -31.58 13.41
CA THR A 592 18.84 -31.26 14.33
C THR A 592 17.79 -32.36 14.30
N ASP A 593 17.45 -32.89 15.48
CA ASP A 593 16.44 -33.94 15.63
C ASP A 593 15.05 -33.41 15.25
N VAL A 594 14.55 -33.84 14.10
CA VAL A 594 13.25 -33.43 13.56
C VAL A 594 12.05 -33.95 14.36
N THR A 595 12.29 -34.87 15.32
CA THR A 595 11.24 -35.41 16.18
C THR A 595 11.00 -34.58 17.45
N GLN A 596 11.91 -33.65 17.76
CA GLN A 596 11.80 -32.77 18.92
C GLN A 596 11.34 -31.36 18.51
N PRO A 597 10.61 -30.65 19.38
CA PRO A 597 10.34 -29.23 19.19
C PRO A 597 11.64 -28.44 19.03
N LEU A 598 11.68 -27.50 18.08
CA LEU A 598 12.81 -26.61 17.92
C LEU A 598 12.99 -25.74 19.17
N ALA A 599 14.23 -25.59 19.61
CA ALA A 599 14.57 -24.72 20.73
C ALA A 599 14.25 -23.26 20.37
N THR A 600 13.49 -22.57 21.24
CA THR A 600 13.29 -21.13 21.11
C THR A 600 14.38 -20.37 21.84
N VAL A 601 14.60 -19.12 21.44
CA VAL A 601 15.60 -18.24 22.08
C VAL A 601 15.24 -18.05 23.56
N GLU A 602 13.97 -17.89 23.90
CA GLU A 602 13.51 -17.76 25.29
C GLU A 602 13.85 -19.02 26.11
N ALA A 603 13.56 -20.21 25.57
CA ALA A 603 13.85 -21.46 26.26
C ALA A 603 15.36 -21.65 26.53
N LEU A 604 16.20 -21.18 25.61
CA LEU A 604 17.67 -21.27 25.72
C LEU A 604 18.26 -20.24 26.68
N LEU A 605 17.58 -19.12 26.93
CA LEU A 605 17.95 -18.13 27.94
C LEU A 605 17.58 -18.58 29.37
N VAL A 606 16.50 -19.35 29.50
CA VAL A 606 15.94 -19.82 30.79
C VAL A 606 16.53 -21.17 31.25
N ALA A 607 17.32 -21.86 30.43
CA ALA A 607 17.87 -23.18 30.75
C ALA A 607 18.76 -23.18 32.02
N PRO A 608 18.77 -24.27 32.83
CA PRO A 608 19.33 -24.27 34.18
C PRO A 608 20.86 -24.08 34.16
N GLY A 609 21.33 -22.91 34.63
CA GLY A 609 22.75 -22.56 34.68
C GLY A 609 23.02 -21.05 34.57
N SER A 610 22.05 -20.25 34.12
CA SER A 610 22.08 -18.79 34.22
C SER A 610 21.75 -18.35 35.66
N GLY A 611 22.64 -17.56 36.26
CA GLY A 611 22.42 -17.02 37.61
C GLY A 611 21.21 -16.09 37.67
N PRO A 612 20.71 -15.78 38.89
CA PRO A 612 19.49 -14.98 39.08
C PRO A 612 19.55 -13.55 38.50
N GLU A 613 20.73 -13.05 38.13
CA GLU A 613 20.87 -11.73 37.48
C GLU A 613 20.48 -11.71 35.98
N ASP A 614 20.35 -12.88 35.34
CA ASP A 614 20.07 -13.04 33.90
C ASP A 614 18.60 -13.36 33.58
N ARG A 615 17.68 -13.24 34.55
CA ARG A 615 16.26 -13.58 34.35
C ARG A 615 15.45 -12.40 33.80
N PRO A 616 14.70 -12.56 32.69
CA PRO A 616 13.88 -11.49 32.11
C PRO A 616 12.62 -11.14 32.93
N GLU A 617 12.20 -12.00 33.87
CA GLU A 617 10.95 -11.85 34.63
C GLU A 617 11.09 -11.09 35.97
N ASP A 618 12.32 -10.80 36.44
CA ASP A 618 12.56 -10.19 37.76
C ASP A 618 12.66 -8.65 37.73
N ARG A 619 12.19 -7.99 36.66
CA ARG A 619 12.00 -6.52 36.64
C ARG A 619 10.52 -6.19 36.50
N PRO A 620 9.97 -5.31 37.35
CA PRO A 620 8.53 -5.15 37.51
C PRO A 620 7.86 -4.81 36.18
N GLU A 621 6.94 -5.69 35.80
CA GLU A 621 5.97 -5.52 34.73
C GLU A 621 4.99 -4.41 35.12
N GLU A 622 5.30 -3.15 34.80
CA GLU A 622 4.27 -2.13 34.65
C GLU A 622 4.35 -1.48 33.26
N GLU A 623 3.17 -1.47 32.62
CA GLU A 623 2.77 -0.79 31.39
C GLU A 623 3.17 -1.40 30.03
N VAL A 624 2.49 -2.49 29.68
CA VAL A 624 2.10 -2.78 28.29
C VAL A 624 0.57 -2.86 28.21
N ALA A 625 -0.05 -1.71 27.88
CA ALA A 625 -1.37 -1.58 27.27
C ALA A 625 -1.38 -0.40 26.30
#